data_AF-A0A5N6EXC1-F1
#
_entry.id   AF-A0A5N6EXC1-F1
#
_cell.length_a   1.000
_cell.length_b   1.000
_cell.length_c   1.000
_cell.angle_alpha   90.00
_cell.angle_beta   90.00
_cell.angle_gamma   90.00
#
_symmetry.space_group_name_H-M   'P 1'
#
loop_
_entity.id
_entity.type
_entity.pdbx_description
1 polymer ?
#
loop_
_entity_poly.entity_id
_entity_poly.type
_entity_poly.pdbx_seq_one_letter_code
_entity_poly.pdbx_strand_id
1 'polypeptide(L)'
;MRLPVGIGDFHRMIMYGDIPYIRITRSIPREMRDKLPQEYLSIMETTRLLKAEHLHKAVLQLSLLYRHKFGVHFPALNLPPILYHYIRRLALPVDIYSAVKRLQVLLGFSFEFPKGLTSRSRPHDLPEIQLITLIVISTKLLFPFDDLKRYPASAKEPTTQVIDWKHWAQAQRQFDSRETARGRIGKGNEILVNERDVFNMTPSQLDEYMNWYENNWLDNSKVSNPLSDLFPVGPTGAESQEVAGPPDEDDEEAIGSMLRTVTQQLKPRKVITEDNSNIPRPGSSYVRYKMESDLPENARPFYETAAKVVGVSLSTLVRAVSQAEYKIMRWLEDQRRTELYGDASGMEFAKFDSSDDMGEQDMTDSDDSF
;
A
#
# COMPACT_ATOMS: atom_id res chain seq x y z
N MET A 1 9.75 9.08 -17.44
CA MET A 1 10.39 9.65 -16.24
C MET A 1 10.39 8.60 -15.14
N ARG A 2 11.43 8.52 -14.29
CA ARG A 2 11.51 7.55 -13.18
C ARG A 2 11.36 8.27 -11.84
N LEU A 3 10.18 8.87 -11.62
CA LEU A 3 9.89 9.60 -10.38
C LEU A 3 9.49 8.63 -9.26
N PRO A 4 9.79 8.93 -7.98
CA PRO A 4 9.42 8.11 -6.84
C PRO A 4 8.00 8.41 -6.34
N VAL A 5 7.03 8.41 -7.25
CA VAL A 5 5.62 8.73 -6.95
C VAL A 5 4.78 7.46 -7.10
N GLY A 6 4.03 7.10 -6.07
CA GLY A 6 3.12 5.97 -6.05
C GLY A 6 1.66 6.35 -6.25
N ILE A 7 0.81 5.35 -6.40
CA ILE A 7 -0.66 5.53 -6.53
C ILE A 7 -1.27 6.13 -5.25
N GLY A 8 -0.71 5.81 -4.08
CA GLY A 8 -1.09 6.42 -2.81
C GLY A 8 -0.84 7.94 -2.76
N ASP A 9 0.24 8.42 -3.39
CA ASP A 9 0.54 9.85 -3.47
C ASP A 9 -0.46 10.57 -4.36
N PHE A 10 -0.81 10.01 -5.53
CA PHE A 10 -1.87 10.57 -6.37
C PHE A 10 -3.21 10.63 -5.66
N HIS A 11 -3.54 9.59 -4.88
CA HIS A 11 -4.76 9.61 -4.07
C HIS A 11 -4.72 10.73 -3.02
N ARG A 12 -3.58 10.93 -2.34
CA ARG A 12 -3.38 12.03 -1.40
C ARG A 12 -3.52 13.39 -2.07
N MET A 13 -2.85 13.61 -3.19
CA MET A 13 -2.92 14.87 -3.96
C MET A 13 -4.34 15.20 -4.44
N ILE A 14 -5.10 14.17 -4.83
CA ILE A 14 -6.52 14.32 -5.21
C ILE A 14 -7.36 14.73 -4.00
N MET A 15 -7.11 14.13 -2.83
CA MET A 15 -7.85 14.48 -1.61
C MET A 15 -7.50 15.88 -1.12
N TYR A 16 -6.23 16.30 -1.20
CA TYR A 16 -5.79 17.66 -0.86
C TYR A 16 -6.26 18.73 -1.84
N GLY A 17 -6.77 18.34 -3.02
CA GLY A 17 -7.24 19.26 -4.05
C GLY A 17 -6.12 19.81 -4.94
N ASP A 18 -4.89 19.31 -4.80
CA ASP A 18 -3.75 19.69 -5.66
C ASP A 18 -3.99 19.27 -7.12
N ILE A 19 -4.68 18.14 -7.30
CA ILE A 19 -5.13 17.65 -8.61
C ILE A 19 -6.64 17.81 -8.69
N PRO A 20 -7.17 18.58 -9.67
CA PRO A 20 -8.60 18.76 -9.85
C PRO A 20 -9.23 17.45 -10.33
N TYR A 21 -9.84 16.71 -9.41
CA TYR A 21 -10.59 15.50 -9.69
C TYR A 21 -12.10 15.71 -9.51
N ILE A 22 -12.47 16.41 -8.45
CA ILE A 22 -13.87 16.64 -8.07
C ILE A 22 -14.34 17.93 -8.72
N ARG A 23 -15.53 17.89 -9.33
CA ARG A 23 -16.08 19.01 -10.11
C ARG A 23 -15.11 19.55 -11.17
N ILE A 24 -14.51 18.63 -11.93
CA ILE A 24 -13.61 18.97 -13.04
C ILE A 24 -14.25 19.87 -14.10
N THR A 25 -15.59 19.90 -14.17
CA THR A 25 -16.35 20.80 -15.07
C THR A 25 -16.07 22.29 -14.83
N ARG A 26 -15.54 22.67 -13.66
CA ARG A 26 -15.10 24.04 -13.35
C ARG A 26 -13.70 24.36 -13.90
N SER A 27 -12.80 23.39 -13.99
CA SER A 27 -11.47 23.61 -14.56
C SER A 27 -11.47 23.59 -16.09
N ILE A 28 -12.54 23.06 -16.70
CA ILE A 28 -12.74 23.06 -18.15
C ILE A 28 -13.20 24.46 -18.61
N PRO A 29 -12.56 25.04 -19.65
CA PRO A 29 -12.98 26.31 -20.24
C PRO A 29 -14.45 26.27 -20.69
N ARG A 30 -15.18 27.38 -20.48
CA ARG A 30 -16.61 27.49 -20.79
C ARG A 30 -16.94 27.14 -22.25
N GLU A 31 -16.12 27.60 -23.18
CA GLU A 31 -16.32 27.33 -24.62
C GLU A 31 -16.32 25.85 -24.97
N MET A 32 -15.56 25.03 -24.22
CA MET A 32 -15.53 23.58 -24.39
C MET A 32 -16.72 22.93 -23.69
N ARG A 33 -17.04 23.42 -22.48
CA ARG A 33 -18.16 22.91 -21.67
C ARG A 33 -19.50 23.09 -22.39
N ASP A 34 -19.72 24.25 -23.01
CA ASP A 34 -20.99 24.57 -23.66
C ASP A 34 -21.18 23.81 -24.98
N LYS A 35 -20.08 23.31 -25.58
CA LYS A 35 -20.09 22.45 -26.78
C LYS A 35 -20.19 20.96 -26.46
N LEU A 36 -20.04 20.57 -25.20
CA LEU A 36 -20.04 19.17 -24.81
C LEU A 36 -21.47 18.69 -24.50
N PRO A 37 -21.90 17.54 -25.04
CA PRO A 37 -23.17 16.93 -24.65
C PRO A 37 -23.25 16.64 -23.15
N GLN A 38 -24.46 16.75 -22.59
CA GLN A 38 -24.73 16.53 -21.16
C GLN A 38 -24.30 15.14 -20.67
N GLU A 39 -24.34 14.12 -21.54
CA GLU A 39 -23.91 12.76 -21.23
C GLU A 39 -22.42 12.67 -20.89
N TYR A 40 -21.57 13.41 -21.61
CA TYR A 40 -20.14 13.44 -21.32
C TYR A 40 -19.82 14.30 -20.10
N LEU A 41 -20.58 15.38 -19.89
CA LEU A 41 -20.46 16.21 -18.70
C LEU A 41 -20.82 15.42 -17.44
N SER A 42 -21.87 14.59 -17.48
CA SER A 42 -22.28 13.77 -16.33
C SER A 42 -21.28 12.65 -16.01
N ILE A 43 -20.57 12.12 -17.02
CA ILE A 43 -19.49 11.15 -16.81
C ILE A 43 -18.26 11.82 -16.18
N MET A 44 -17.93 13.04 -16.60
CA MET A 44 -16.80 13.80 -16.04
C MET A 44 -17.09 14.35 -14.64
N GLU A 45 -18.35 14.63 -14.33
CA GLU A 45 -18.76 15.06 -13.01
C GLU A 45 -18.79 13.87 -12.04
N THR A 46 -17.66 13.62 -11.39
CA THR A 46 -17.56 12.56 -10.40
C THR A 46 -18.37 12.91 -9.15
N THR A 47 -19.45 12.17 -8.92
CA THR A 47 -20.32 12.32 -7.73
C THR A 47 -19.82 11.54 -6.51
N ARG A 48 -18.82 10.65 -6.70
CA ARG A 48 -18.30 9.76 -5.66
C ARG A 48 -16.83 10.03 -5.39
N LEU A 49 -16.46 9.97 -4.12
CA LEU A 49 -15.06 10.04 -3.69
C LEU A 49 -14.26 8.87 -4.23
N LEU A 50 -13.06 9.16 -4.70
CA LEU A 50 -12.15 8.16 -5.23
C LEU A 50 -11.60 7.30 -4.09
N LYS A 51 -11.90 6.00 -4.15
CA LYS A 51 -11.18 5.02 -3.33
C LYS A 51 -9.85 4.71 -4.00
N ALA A 52 -8.76 4.70 -3.22
CA ALA A 52 -7.44 4.43 -3.75
C ALA A 52 -7.34 3.06 -4.47
N GLU A 53 -8.07 2.03 -4.02
CA GLU A 53 -8.15 0.74 -4.71
C GLU A 53 -8.76 0.83 -6.13
N HIS A 54 -9.70 1.77 -6.35
CA HIS A 54 -10.25 1.98 -7.69
C HIS A 54 -9.20 2.58 -8.63
N LEU A 55 -8.30 3.43 -8.11
CA LEU A 55 -7.20 3.99 -8.87
C LEU A 55 -6.21 2.90 -9.27
N HIS A 56 -5.84 2.01 -8.33
CA HIS A 56 -5.05 0.82 -8.63
C HIS A 56 -5.65 -0.04 -9.75
N LYS A 57 -6.97 -0.32 -9.67
CA LYS A 57 -7.68 -1.09 -10.70
C LYS A 57 -7.69 -0.37 -12.04
N ALA A 58 -7.93 0.94 -12.06
CA ALA A 58 -7.95 1.75 -13.27
C ALA A 58 -6.57 1.78 -13.94
N VAL A 59 -5.49 1.97 -13.17
CA VAL A 59 -4.11 1.92 -13.67
C VAL A 59 -3.78 0.56 -14.27
N LEU A 60 -4.17 -0.52 -13.60
CA LEU A 60 -3.98 -1.88 -14.12
C LEU A 60 -4.74 -2.09 -15.45
N GLN A 61 -6.01 -1.71 -15.52
CA GLN A 61 -6.81 -1.81 -16.75
C GLN A 61 -6.23 -0.97 -17.88
N LEU A 62 -5.77 0.24 -17.58
CA LEU A 62 -5.14 1.12 -18.54
C LEU A 62 -3.83 0.52 -19.06
N SER A 63 -3.01 -0.05 -18.18
CA SER A 63 -1.75 -0.70 -18.55
C SER A 63 -1.96 -1.86 -19.52
N LEU A 64 -3.00 -2.67 -19.28
CA LEU A 64 -3.39 -3.78 -20.15
C LEU A 64 -3.95 -3.30 -21.49
N LEU A 65 -4.79 -2.27 -21.47
CA LEU A 65 -5.32 -1.66 -22.69
C LEU A 65 -4.19 -1.16 -23.57
N TYR A 66 -3.22 -0.43 -23.02
CA TYR A 66 -2.08 0.08 -23.78
C TYR A 66 -1.20 -1.03 -24.35
N ARG A 67 -0.97 -2.08 -23.55
CA ARG A 67 -0.21 -3.25 -23.99
C ARG A 67 -0.93 -4.00 -25.12
N HIS A 68 -2.24 -4.21 -25.02
CA HIS A 68 -3.01 -4.93 -26.04
C HIS A 68 -3.25 -4.12 -27.31
N LYS A 69 -3.57 -2.82 -27.19
CA LYS A 69 -3.89 -1.98 -28.36
C LYS A 69 -2.65 -1.42 -29.05
N PHE A 70 -1.62 -1.06 -28.30
CA PHE A 70 -0.48 -0.32 -28.81
C PHE A 70 0.86 -1.05 -28.63
N GLY A 71 0.88 -2.26 -28.03
CA GLY A 71 2.12 -3.00 -27.79
C GLY A 71 3.05 -2.35 -26.76
N VAL A 72 2.56 -1.35 -26.00
CA VAL A 72 3.38 -0.59 -25.06
C VAL A 72 3.72 -1.44 -23.84
N HIS A 73 5.01 -1.46 -23.47
CA HIS A 73 5.50 -2.14 -22.28
C HIS A 73 5.77 -1.13 -21.16
N PHE A 74 5.10 -1.31 -20.02
CA PHE A 74 5.42 -0.56 -18.80
C PHE A 74 6.58 -1.23 -18.07
N PRO A 75 7.67 -0.51 -17.77
CA PRO A 75 8.80 -1.06 -17.04
C PRO A 75 8.41 -1.35 -15.58
N ALA A 76 9.26 -2.14 -14.90
CA ALA A 76 9.14 -2.37 -13.47
C ALA A 76 9.23 -1.05 -12.65
N LEU A 77 8.70 -1.08 -11.43
CA LEU A 77 8.79 0.04 -10.50
C LEU A 77 10.24 0.52 -10.30
N ASN A 78 10.40 1.83 -10.13
CA ASN A 78 11.68 2.41 -9.74
C ASN A 78 11.99 2.06 -8.27
N LEU A 79 12.47 0.83 -8.06
CA LEU A 79 12.58 0.23 -6.73
C LEU A 79 13.42 1.04 -5.75
N PRO A 80 14.65 1.51 -6.06
CA PRO A 80 15.50 2.12 -5.05
C PRO A 80 14.88 3.34 -4.36
N PRO A 81 14.37 4.37 -5.09
CA PRO A 81 13.83 5.54 -4.42
C PRO A 81 12.41 5.33 -3.87
N ILE A 82 11.57 4.49 -4.49
CA ILE A 82 10.23 4.18 -3.95
C ILE A 82 10.37 3.38 -2.65
N LEU A 83 11.26 2.39 -2.60
CA LEU A 83 11.52 1.62 -1.38
C LEU A 83 12.07 2.51 -0.27
N TYR A 84 13.02 3.40 -0.59
CA TYR A 84 13.56 4.35 0.39
C TYR A 84 12.47 5.31 0.89
N HIS A 85 11.62 5.81 -0.01
CA HIS A 85 10.49 6.66 0.34
C HIS A 85 9.52 5.95 1.30
N TYR A 86 9.14 4.69 1.02
CA TYR A 86 8.26 3.92 1.90
C TYR A 86 8.89 3.62 3.27
N ILE A 87 10.18 3.28 3.31
CA ILE A 87 10.91 3.07 4.57
C ILE A 87 10.93 4.36 5.40
N ARG A 88 11.19 5.51 4.77
CA ARG A 88 11.15 6.82 5.45
C ARG A 88 9.77 7.17 5.97
N ARG A 89 8.72 7.02 5.13
CA ARG A 89 7.34 7.33 5.50
C ARG A 89 6.81 6.45 6.64
N LEU A 90 7.23 5.19 6.71
CA LEU A 90 6.88 4.25 7.78
C LEU A 90 7.80 4.36 9.01
N ALA A 91 8.79 5.23 8.98
CA ALA A 91 9.80 5.39 10.02
C ALA A 91 10.50 4.08 10.41
N LEU A 92 10.86 3.26 9.41
CA LEU A 92 11.51 1.97 9.61
C LEU A 92 13.04 2.09 9.52
N PRO A 93 13.80 1.22 10.22
CA PRO A 93 15.26 1.14 10.07
C PRO A 93 15.68 0.79 8.64
N VAL A 94 16.84 1.27 8.23
CA VAL A 94 17.38 1.07 6.87
C VAL A 94 17.63 -0.41 6.53
N ASP A 95 17.79 -1.26 7.54
CA ASP A 95 18.00 -2.70 7.37
C ASP A 95 16.90 -3.39 6.57
N ILE A 96 15.66 -2.87 6.64
CA ILE A 96 14.51 -3.32 5.86
C ILE A 96 14.83 -3.29 4.36
N TYR A 97 15.61 -2.32 3.88
CA TYR A 97 15.99 -2.19 2.48
C TYR A 97 16.71 -3.44 1.96
N SER A 98 17.64 -3.97 2.76
CA SER A 98 18.41 -5.17 2.41
C SER A 98 17.55 -6.43 2.46
N ALA A 99 16.65 -6.53 3.44
CA ALA A 99 15.73 -7.66 3.61
C ALA A 99 14.73 -7.74 2.45
N VAL A 100 14.15 -6.60 2.05
CA VAL A 100 13.22 -6.54 0.92
C VAL A 100 13.87 -7.04 -0.37
N LYS A 101 15.12 -6.64 -0.66
CA LYS A 101 15.84 -7.13 -1.85
C LYS A 101 16.06 -8.64 -1.83
N ARG A 102 16.39 -9.22 -0.67
CA ARG A 102 16.55 -10.68 -0.53
C ARG A 102 15.23 -11.41 -0.71
N LEU A 103 14.16 -10.92 -0.09
CA LEU A 103 12.82 -11.50 -0.21
C LEU A 103 12.25 -11.36 -1.63
N GLN A 104 12.56 -10.26 -2.33
CA GLN A 104 12.17 -10.08 -3.73
C GLN A 104 12.70 -11.22 -4.60
N VAL A 105 13.99 -11.54 -4.48
CA VAL A 105 14.63 -12.63 -5.23
C VAL A 105 14.00 -13.98 -4.86
N LEU A 106 13.77 -14.23 -3.57
CA LEU A 106 13.17 -15.47 -3.08
C LEU A 106 11.73 -15.68 -3.61
N LEU A 107 10.91 -14.62 -3.62
CA LEU A 107 9.52 -14.69 -4.07
C LEU A 107 9.32 -14.52 -5.58
N GLY A 108 10.38 -14.16 -6.31
CA GLY A 108 10.34 -13.94 -7.76
C GLY A 108 9.46 -12.74 -8.14
N PHE A 109 9.40 -11.70 -7.31
CA PHE A 109 8.60 -10.50 -7.62
C PHE A 109 9.35 -9.61 -8.62
N SER A 110 8.76 -9.45 -9.81
CA SER A 110 9.32 -8.63 -10.89
C SER A 110 9.01 -7.14 -10.75
N PHE A 111 8.00 -6.77 -9.94
CA PHE A 111 7.45 -5.40 -9.87
C PHE A 111 6.98 -4.85 -11.21
N GLU A 112 6.57 -5.72 -12.13
CA GLU A 112 5.98 -5.37 -13.41
C GLU A 112 4.47 -5.59 -13.40
N PHE A 113 3.74 -4.81 -14.18
CA PHE A 113 2.32 -5.07 -14.44
C PHE A 113 2.14 -6.37 -15.24
N PRO A 114 1.15 -7.21 -14.90
CA PRO A 114 0.93 -8.51 -15.51
C PRO A 114 0.64 -8.39 -17.00
N LYS A 115 1.01 -9.42 -17.76
CA LYS A 115 0.81 -9.47 -19.22
C LYS A 115 -0.64 -9.72 -19.63
N GLY A 116 -1.45 -10.24 -18.72
CA GLY A 116 -2.88 -10.47 -18.86
C GLY A 116 -3.50 -10.76 -17.51
N LEU A 117 -4.82 -10.56 -17.38
CA LEU A 117 -5.55 -10.93 -16.18
C LEU A 117 -5.97 -12.39 -16.26
N THR A 118 -5.65 -13.16 -15.22
CA THR A 118 -6.41 -14.38 -14.96
C THR A 118 -7.82 -14.01 -14.48
N SER A 119 -8.80 -14.92 -14.61
CA SER A 119 -10.22 -14.71 -14.26
C SER A 119 -10.46 -14.06 -12.88
N ARG A 120 -9.49 -14.13 -11.95
CA ARG A 120 -9.50 -13.38 -10.69
C ARG A 120 -8.23 -12.54 -10.57
N SER A 121 -8.40 -11.22 -10.42
CA SER A 121 -7.29 -10.32 -10.10
C SER A 121 -6.76 -10.63 -8.70
N ARG A 122 -5.45 -10.82 -8.60
CA ARG A 122 -4.74 -11.09 -7.34
C ARG A 122 -4.19 -9.77 -6.79
N PRO A 123 -4.12 -9.60 -5.46
CA PRO A 123 -3.50 -8.40 -4.88
C PRO A 123 -2.06 -8.19 -5.37
N HIS A 124 -1.32 -9.28 -5.61
CA HIS A 124 0.04 -9.25 -6.13
C HIS A 124 0.16 -8.95 -7.64
N ASP A 125 -0.94 -8.70 -8.35
CA ASP A 125 -0.88 -8.23 -9.74
C ASP A 125 -0.40 -6.76 -9.80
N LEU A 126 -0.52 -6.03 -8.68
CA LEU A 126 -0.11 -4.65 -8.57
C LEU A 126 1.30 -4.58 -7.96
N PRO A 127 2.25 -3.90 -8.61
CA PRO A 127 3.63 -3.92 -8.17
C PRO A 127 3.84 -3.12 -6.86
N GLU A 128 3.04 -2.11 -6.58
CA GLU A 128 3.07 -1.36 -5.31
C GLU A 128 2.64 -2.23 -4.13
N ILE A 129 1.64 -3.12 -4.35
CA ILE A 129 1.18 -4.09 -3.35
C ILE A 129 2.25 -5.15 -3.10
N GLN A 130 2.95 -5.61 -4.14
CA GLN A 130 4.11 -6.49 -3.98
C GLN A 130 5.16 -5.85 -3.07
N LEU A 131 5.51 -4.58 -3.33
CA LEU A 131 6.55 -3.88 -2.58
C LEU A 131 6.20 -3.73 -1.09
N ILE A 132 5.00 -3.22 -0.78
CA ILE A 132 4.59 -3.05 0.63
C ILE A 132 4.44 -4.39 1.35
N THR A 133 4.00 -5.44 0.65
CA THR A 133 3.94 -6.79 1.21
C THR A 133 5.32 -7.27 1.64
N LEU A 134 6.35 -7.05 0.82
CA LEU A 134 7.73 -7.39 1.18
C LEU A 134 8.24 -6.55 2.36
N ILE A 135 7.89 -5.26 2.42
CA ILE A 135 8.26 -4.39 3.54
C ILE A 135 7.63 -4.91 4.83
N VAL A 136 6.32 -5.21 4.83
CA VAL A 136 5.61 -5.73 6.02
C VAL A 136 6.21 -7.06 6.49
N ILE A 137 6.50 -7.99 5.57
CA ILE A 137 7.13 -9.27 5.91
C ILE A 137 8.55 -9.04 6.45
N SER A 138 9.34 -8.16 5.83
CA SER A 138 10.69 -7.82 6.30
C SER A 138 10.67 -7.22 7.71
N THR A 139 9.75 -6.29 7.95
CA THR A 139 9.53 -5.68 9.27
C THR A 139 9.16 -6.76 10.28
N LYS A 140 8.26 -7.67 9.94
CA LYS A 140 7.83 -8.74 10.84
C LYS A 140 8.94 -9.75 11.15
N LEU A 141 9.84 -10.01 10.19
CA LEU A 141 10.99 -10.89 10.39
C LEU A 141 12.08 -10.27 11.27
N LEU A 142 12.37 -8.98 11.06
CA LEU A 142 13.46 -8.28 11.75
C LEU A 142 13.01 -7.65 13.08
N PHE A 143 11.80 -7.12 13.11
CA PHE A 143 11.19 -6.41 14.24
C PHE A 143 9.78 -6.97 14.48
N PRO A 144 9.64 -8.14 15.13
CA PRO A 144 8.34 -8.75 15.36
C PRO A 144 7.44 -7.88 16.26
N PHE A 145 6.12 -8.04 16.12
CA PHE A 145 5.09 -7.30 16.89
C PHE A 145 4.74 -7.95 18.24
N ASP A 146 5.58 -8.88 18.70
CA ASP A 146 5.36 -9.65 19.94
C ASP A 146 6.33 -9.21 21.05
N ASP A 147 6.01 -9.60 22.29
CA ASP A 147 6.85 -9.32 23.46
C ASP A 147 7.95 -10.38 23.68
N LEU A 148 8.14 -11.30 22.71
CA LEU A 148 9.07 -12.40 22.82
C LEU A 148 10.52 -11.91 22.67
N LYS A 149 11.31 -12.24 23.70
CA LYS A 149 12.70 -11.83 23.84
C LYS A 149 13.64 -12.69 22.98
N ARG A 150 13.96 -12.25 21.75
CA ARG A 150 14.94 -12.90 20.85
C ARG A 150 16.33 -12.26 20.96
N TYR A 151 17.39 -13.04 20.73
CA TYR A 151 18.78 -12.57 20.87
C TYR A 151 19.63 -12.86 19.62
N PRO A 152 20.16 -11.81 18.94
CA PRO A 152 21.03 -11.98 17.78
C PRO A 152 22.32 -12.70 18.14
N ALA A 153 22.88 -13.43 17.17
CA ALA A 153 24.14 -14.14 17.33
C ALA A 153 25.35 -13.22 17.09
N SER A 154 25.22 -12.26 16.16
CA SER A 154 26.24 -11.28 15.82
C SER A 154 25.77 -9.84 16.02
N ALA A 155 26.69 -8.97 16.45
CA ALA A 155 26.45 -7.51 16.49
C ALA A 155 26.26 -6.88 15.09
N LYS A 156 26.62 -7.60 14.03
CA LYS A 156 26.36 -7.19 12.64
C LYS A 156 24.92 -7.46 12.20
N GLU A 157 24.12 -8.18 13.00
CA GLU A 157 22.74 -8.45 12.67
C GLU A 157 21.86 -7.21 12.89
N PRO A 158 20.90 -6.94 11.98
CA PRO A 158 19.98 -5.81 12.09
C PRO A 158 19.04 -5.90 13.30
N THR A 159 18.85 -7.11 13.83
CA THR A 159 17.99 -7.39 14.99
C THR A 159 18.67 -7.06 16.33
N THR A 160 19.81 -6.35 16.29
CA THR A 160 20.44 -5.73 17.46
C THR A 160 19.64 -4.54 17.99
N GLN A 161 18.74 -3.98 17.18
CA GLN A 161 17.84 -2.90 17.59
C GLN A 161 16.42 -3.43 17.73
N VAL A 162 15.66 -2.92 18.70
CA VAL A 162 14.25 -3.25 18.89
C VAL A 162 13.41 -1.99 18.82
N ILE A 163 12.34 -2.06 18.02
CA ILE A 163 11.34 -0.99 17.89
C ILE A 163 10.33 -1.13 19.02
N ASP A 164 10.05 -0.02 19.71
CA ASP A 164 8.93 0.07 20.63
C ASP A 164 7.67 0.46 19.85
N TRP A 165 6.87 -0.54 19.48
CA TRP A 165 5.70 -0.37 18.61
C TRP A 165 4.64 0.60 19.17
N LYS A 166 4.56 0.75 20.50
CA LYS A 166 3.64 1.70 21.14
C LYS A 166 4.08 3.14 20.90
N HIS A 167 5.38 3.42 21.08
CA HIS A 167 5.92 4.74 20.83
C HIS A 167 5.98 5.07 19.33
N TRP A 168 6.29 4.07 18.50
CA TRP A 168 6.20 4.19 17.05
C TRP A 168 4.77 4.58 16.60
N ALA A 169 3.74 3.90 17.15
CA ALA A 169 2.36 4.21 16.82
C ALA A 169 1.96 5.62 17.30
N GLN A 170 2.48 6.07 18.44
CA GLN A 170 2.28 7.44 18.92
C GLN A 170 2.94 8.47 17.99
N ALA A 171 4.17 8.23 17.54
CA ALA A 171 4.87 9.11 16.60
C ALA A 171 4.12 9.21 15.25
N GLN A 172 3.62 8.09 14.73
CA GLN A 172 2.79 8.08 13.52
C GLN A 172 1.46 8.82 13.72
N ARG A 173 0.80 8.64 14.87
CA ARG A 173 -0.42 9.40 15.21
C ARG A 173 -0.14 10.89 15.32
N GLN A 174 0.99 11.30 15.89
CA GLN A 174 1.39 12.70 15.95
C GLN A 174 1.59 13.27 14.55
N PHE A 175 2.30 12.54 13.67
CA PHE A 175 2.48 12.91 12.27
C PHE A 175 1.14 13.06 11.54
N ASP A 176 0.27 12.06 11.62
CA ASP A 176 -1.05 12.12 10.97
C ASP A 176 -1.94 13.22 11.59
N SER A 177 -1.82 13.46 12.89
CA SER A 177 -2.59 14.51 13.58
C SER A 177 -2.09 15.90 13.26
N ARG A 178 -0.89 16.11 12.70
CA ARG A 178 -0.32 17.45 12.46
C ARG A 178 -1.27 18.34 11.65
N GLU A 179 -2.00 17.74 10.72
CA GLU A 179 -2.95 18.41 9.83
C GLU A 179 -4.19 18.88 10.61
N THR A 180 -4.56 18.15 11.67
CA THR A 180 -5.69 18.45 12.57
C THR A 180 -5.24 19.18 13.85
N ALA A 181 -3.94 19.18 14.16
CA ALA A 181 -3.32 19.59 15.42
C ALA A 181 -3.22 21.12 15.52
N ARG A 182 -4.38 21.76 15.58
CA ARG A 182 -4.63 23.16 15.96
C ARG A 182 -6.13 23.47 16.08
N GLY A 183 -6.98 22.43 16.18
CA GLY A 183 -8.43 22.61 16.01
C GLY A 183 -8.76 23.03 14.57
N ARG A 184 -7.99 22.49 13.61
CA ARG A 184 -8.23 22.59 12.17
C ARG A 184 -8.81 21.27 11.67
N ILE A 185 -9.55 21.29 10.58
CA ILE A 185 -10.03 20.07 9.92
C ILE A 185 -8.85 19.35 9.25
N GLY A 186 -7.94 20.13 8.69
CA GLY A 186 -6.77 19.63 7.97
C GLY A 186 -7.09 19.34 6.51
N LYS A 187 -6.13 19.64 5.65
CA LYS A 187 -6.28 19.53 4.20
C LYS A 187 -6.67 18.12 3.76
N GLY A 188 -7.63 18.03 2.87
CA GLY A 188 -8.22 16.79 2.34
C GLY A 188 -9.17 16.05 3.28
N ASN A 189 -9.28 16.44 4.54
CA ASN A 189 -10.32 15.92 5.43
C ASN A 189 -11.62 16.72 5.30
N GLU A 190 -11.59 17.94 4.74
CA GLU A 190 -12.79 18.79 4.57
C GLU A 190 -13.85 18.10 3.71
N ILE A 191 -13.42 17.29 2.76
CA ILE A 191 -14.33 16.54 1.89
C ILE A 191 -14.92 15.28 2.53
N LEU A 192 -14.33 14.81 3.63
CA LEU A 192 -14.78 13.64 4.37
C LEU A 192 -15.78 13.99 5.49
N VAL A 193 -16.03 15.28 5.69
CA VAL A 193 -16.95 15.80 6.72
C VAL A 193 -18.37 15.30 6.47
N ASN A 194 -18.94 14.61 7.45
CA ASN A 194 -20.34 14.19 7.43
C ASN A 194 -21.22 15.10 8.30
N GLU A 195 -22.54 15.01 8.10
CA GLU A 195 -23.55 15.74 8.89
C GLU A 195 -23.37 15.59 10.41
N ARG A 196 -22.96 14.39 10.86
CA ARG A 196 -22.73 14.11 12.29
C ARG A 196 -21.51 14.83 12.84
N ASP A 197 -20.51 15.05 11.99
CA ASP A 197 -19.25 15.67 12.39
C ASP A 197 -19.43 17.18 12.56
N VAL A 198 -20.31 17.80 11.76
CA VAL A 198 -20.66 19.23 11.85
C VAL A 198 -21.13 19.61 13.26
N PHE A 199 -21.87 18.74 13.95
CA PHE A 199 -22.33 19.01 15.32
C PHE A 199 -21.20 19.01 16.37
N ASN A 200 -20.08 18.35 16.08
CA ASN A 200 -18.94 18.23 17.00
C ASN A 200 -17.80 19.21 16.64
N MET A 201 -17.95 19.99 15.57
CA MET A 201 -16.94 20.93 15.11
C MET A 201 -16.86 22.17 16.00
N THR A 202 -15.63 22.67 16.20
CA THR A 202 -15.43 23.98 16.79
C THR A 202 -15.81 25.08 15.79
N PRO A 203 -16.14 26.30 16.25
CA PRO A 203 -16.44 27.42 15.35
C PRO A 203 -15.32 27.68 14.33
N SER A 204 -14.06 27.56 14.74
CA SER A 204 -12.89 27.70 13.85
C SER A 204 -12.83 26.63 12.75
N GLN A 205 -13.24 25.40 13.05
CA GLN A 205 -13.30 24.31 12.07
C GLN A 205 -14.43 24.57 11.08
N LEU A 206 -15.56 25.09 11.55
CA LEU A 206 -16.68 25.44 10.69
C LEU A 206 -16.30 26.58 9.73
N ASP A 207 -15.61 27.62 10.20
CA ASP A 207 -15.10 28.70 9.35
C ASP A 207 -14.11 28.17 8.30
N GLU A 208 -13.20 27.27 8.68
CA GLU A 208 -12.27 26.60 7.75
C GLU A 208 -13.02 25.78 6.68
N TYR A 209 -14.04 25.01 7.09
CA TYR A 209 -14.89 24.27 6.16
C TYR A 209 -15.64 25.20 5.20
N MET A 210 -16.17 26.33 5.70
CA MET A 210 -16.89 27.31 4.89
C MET A 210 -15.96 27.99 3.88
N ASN A 211 -14.72 28.34 4.28
CA ASN A 211 -13.70 28.88 3.38
C ASN A 211 -13.30 27.84 2.31
N TRP A 212 -13.13 26.58 2.69
CA TRP A 212 -12.87 25.49 1.75
C TRP A 212 -14.03 25.31 0.77
N TYR A 213 -15.28 25.36 1.26
CA TYR A 213 -16.48 25.24 0.45
C TYR A 213 -16.63 26.42 -0.51
N GLU A 214 -16.35 27.64 -0.06
CA GLU A 214 -16.31 28.83 -0.92
C GLU A 214 -15.31 28.64 -2.07
N ASN A 215 -14.07 28.28 -1.74
CA ASN A 215 -13.01 28.14 -2.74
C ASN A 215 -13.26 27.00 -3.73
N ASN A 216 -13.79 25.86 -3.27
CA ASN A 216 -13.93 24.65 -4.07
C ASN A 216 -15.31 24.47 -4.71
N TRP A 217 -16.40 24.88 -4.04
CA TRP A 217 -17.78 24.59 -4.45
C TRP A 217 -18.53 25.80 -5.02
N LEU A 218 -18.14 27.04 -4.73
CA LEU A 218 -18.80 28.21 -5.32
C LEU A 218 -18.22 28.54 -6.70
N ASP A 219 -19.12 28.82 -7.64
CA ASP A 219 -18.79 29.25 -8.99
C ASP A 219 -18.98 30.76 -9.11
N ASN A 220 -17.95 31.52 -8.71
CA ASN A 220 -17.92 33.00 -8.77
C ASN A 220 -18.01 33.55 -10.20
N SER A 221 -18.08 32.66 -11.19
CA SER A 221 -18.11 32.98 -12.59
C SER A 221 -19.56 33.20 -13.10
N LYS A 222 -20.58 32.75 -12.35
CA LYS A 222 -21.99 33.03 -12.70
C LYS A 222 -22.30 34.52 -12.47
N VAL A 223 -23.09 35.08 -13.39
CA VAL A 223 -23.51 36.49 -13.44
C VAL A 223 -24.00 36.93 -12.05
N SER A 224 -23.49 38.07 -11.56
CA SER A 224 -23.86 38.61 -10.25
C SER A 224 -25.39 38.70 -10.16
N ASN A 225 -25.96 37.95 -9.21
CA ASN A 225 -27.35 38.12 -8.87
C ASN A 225 -27.45 39.36 -7.97
N PRO A 226 -28.39 40.29 -8.20
CA PRO A 226 -28.55 41.45 -7.33
C PRO A 226 -28.88 41.05 -5.87
N LEU A 227 -29.38 39.83 -5.66
CA LEU A 227 -29.57 39.25 -4.33
C LEU A 227 -28.26 38.77 -3.68
N SER A 228 -27.27 38.29 -4.46
CA SER A 228 -25.95 37.94 -3.90
C SER A 228 -25.15 39.17 -3.48
N ASP A 229 -25.36 40.31 -4.14
CA ASP A 229 -24.73 41.58 -3.73
C ASP A 229 -25.24 42.09 -2.35
N LEU A 230 -26.45 41.67 -1.93
CA LEU A 230 -27.00 41.99 -0.61
C LEU A 230 -26.41 41.12 0.51
N PHE A 231 -25.75 40.00 0.17
CA PHE A 231 -25.17 39.04 1.10
C PHE A 231 -23.78 38.61 0.61
N PRO A 232 -22.75 39.47 0.74
CA PRO A 232 -21.41 39.17 0.26
C PRO A 232 -20.89 37.89 0.92
N VAL A 233 -20.38 36.98 0.09
CA VAL A 233 -19.70 35.76 0.53
C VAL A 233 -18.24 36.15 0.80
N GLY A 234 -17.77 35.93 2.03
CA GLY A 234 -16.38 36.16 2.44
C GLY A 234 -16.08 37.55 3.02
N PRO A 235 -14.95 37.72 3.72
CA PRO A 235 -14.52 39.02 4.23
C PRO A 235 -14.16 39.92 3.05
N THR A 236 -14.84 41.06 2.91
CA THR A 236 -14.51 42.09 1.92
C THR A 236 -13.11 42.66 2.21
N GLY A 237 -12.09 42.12 1.56
CA GLY A 237 -10.73 42.65 1.57
C GLY A 237 -9.72 41.79 2.35
N ALA A 238 -8.58 41.58 1.69
CA ALA A 238 -7.35 40.94 2.16
C ALA A 238 -7.30 39.39 2.05
N GLU A 239 -6.57 38.96 1.02
CA GLU A 239 -5.60 37.86 1.07
C GLU A 239 -6.08 36.53 1.67
N SER A 240 -6.73 35.71 0.85
CA SER A 240 -6.69 34.26 1.01
C SER A 240 -5.74 33.63 -0.01
N GLN A 241 -4.59 34.27 -0.21
CA GLN A 241 -3.40 33.58 -0.68
C GLN A 241 -2.52 33.33 0.53
N GLU A 242 -2.92 32.37 1.37
CA GLU A 242 -1.88 31.47 1.86
C GLU A 242 -1.40 30.72 0.61
N VAL A 243 -0.44 31.32 -0.11
CA VAL A 243 0.50 30.56 -0.93
C VAL A 243 1.22 29.70 0.08
N ALA A 244 0.61 28.57 0.42
CA ALA A 244 1.31 27.47 1.04
C ALA A 244 2.54 27.28 0.16
N GLY A 245 3.73 27.38 0.75
CA GLY A 245 4.95 26.97 0.09
C GLY A 245 4.78 25.56 -0.50
N PRO A 246 5.67 25.13 -1.41
CA PRO A 246 5.60 23.79 -1.98
C PRO A 246 5.34 22.77 -0.86
N PRO A 247 4.19 22.07 -0.87
CA PRO A 247 3.74 21.22 0.25
C PRO A 247 4.75 20.11 0.58
N ASP A 248 5.63 19.80 -0.37
CA ASP A 248 6.69 18.79 -0.24
C ASP A 248 7.78 19.18 0.79
N GLU A 249 8.07 20.48 0.99
CA GLU A 249 9.14 20.89 1.91
C GLU A 249 8.74 20.68 3.39
N ASP A 250 7.51 21.03 3.76
CA ASP A 250 6.98 20.80 5.12
C ASP A 250 6.78 19.30 5.40
N ASP A 251 6.36 18.53 4.39
CA ASP A 251 6.16 17.08 4.52
C ASP A 251 7.48 16.33 4.70
N GLU A 252 8.53 16.68 3.95
CA GLU A 252 9.84 16.04 4.09
C GLU A 252 10.50 16.34 5.44
N GLU A 253 10.38 17.58 5.92
CA GLU A 253 10.86 17.98 7.26
C GLU A 253 10.09 17.27 8.37
N ALA A 254 8.76 17.18 8.24
CA ALA A 254 7.91 16.46 9.18
C ALA A 254 8.27 14.96 9.21
N ILE A 255 8.49 14.32 8.06
CA ILE A 255 8.97 12.93 7.99
C ILE A 255 10.34 12.81 8.66
N GLY A 256 11.25 13.77 8.45
CA GLY A 256 12.56 13.83 9.10
C GLY A 256 12.47 13.90 10.62
N SER A 257 11.58 14.73 11.16
CA SER A 257 11.37 14.87 12.61
C SER A 257 10.77 13.60 13.24
N MET A 258 9.82 12.97 12.55
CA MET A 258 9.24 11.67 12.95
C MET A 258 10.31 10.58 12.97
N LEU A 259 11.12 10.49 11.91
CA LEU A 259 12.24 9.54 11.80
C LEU A 259 13.22 9.71 12.96
N ARG A 260 13.58 10.95 13.28
CA ARG A 260 14.48 11.25 14.40
C ARG A 260 13.88 10.78 15.73
N THR A 261 12.60 11.05 15.96
CA THR A 261 11.89 10.65 17.18
C THR A 261 11.85 9.13 17.35
N VAL A 262 11.49 8.39 16.29
CA VAL A 262 11.44 6.93 16.32
C VAL A 262 12.85 6.34 16.47
N THR A 263 13.85 6.88 15.76
CA THR A 263 15.23 6.39 15.81
C THR A 263 15.84 6.56 17.21
N GLN A 264 15.54 7.67 17.90
CA GLN A 264 15.99 7.91 19.27
C GLN A 264 15.41 6.93 20.29
N GLN A 265 14.25 6.34 19.99
CA GLN A 265 13.56 5.41 20.88
C GLN A 265 13.95 3.94 20.65
N LEU A 266 14.83 3.66 19.67
CA LEU A 266 15.32 2.32 19.40
C LEU A 266 16.13 1.79 20.59
N LYS A 267 15.73 0.63 21.11
CA LYS A 267 16.38 0.00 22.25
C LYS A 267 17.45 -0.98 21.76
N PRO A 268 18.70 -0.89 22.23
CA PRO A 268 19.71 -1.88 21.91
C PRO A 268 19.39 -3.22 22.58
N ARG A 269 19.69 -4.30 21.87
CA ARG A 269 19.50 -5.68 22.30
C ARG A 269 20.87 -6.29 22.62
N LYS A 270 20.91 -7.12 23.67
CA LYS A 270 22.11 -7.89 24.00
C LYS A 270 22.36 -8.94 22.91
N VAL A 271 23.59 -8.99 22.42
CA VAL A 271 24.08 -10.03 21.52
C VAL A 271 24.51 -11.21 22.38
N ILE A 272 24.07 -12.41 22.01
CA ILE A 272 24.46 -13.65 22.69
C ILE A 272 25.04 -14.60 21.63
N THR A 273 26.35 -14.74 21.64
CA THR A 273 27.10 -15.56 20.67
C THR A 273 26.99 -17.06 20.93
N GLU A 274 26.59 -17.48 22.13
CA GLU A 274 26.47 -18.89 22.48
C GLU A 274 25.29 -19.55 21.75
N ASP A 275 25.56 -20.64 21.03
CA ASP A 275 24.56 -21.50 20.38
C ASP A 275 23.98 -22.52 21.37
N ASN A 276 23.25 -22.01 22.36
CA ASN A 276 22.39 -22.87 23.17
C ASN A 276 21.02 -22.99 22.49
N SER A 277 20.57 -24.23 22.25
CA SER A 277 19.28 -24.55 21.59
C SER A 277 18.05 -23.94 22.27
N ASN A 278 18.20 -23.51 23.52
CA ASN A 278 17.14 -22.91 24.32
C ASN A 278 17.05 -21.37 24.18
N ILE A 279 17.94 -20.75 23.40
CA ILE A 279 17.94 -19.29 23.18
C ILE A 279 17.14 -18.98 21.90
N PRO A 280 15.99 -18.29 21.98
CA PRO A 280 15.21 -17.94 20.80
C PRO A 280 15.99 -16.94 19.93
N ARG A 281 16.26 -17.34 18.68
CA ARG A 281 16.95 -16.52 17.69
C ARG A 281 15.99 -15.58 16.96
N PRO A 282 16.45 -14.43 16.43
CA PRO A 282 15.64 -13.60 15.55
C PRO A 282 15.10 -14.41 14.37
N GLY A 283 13.83 -14.20 14.02
CA GLY A 283 13.13 -15.01 13.02
C GLY A 283 12.52 -16.33 13.53
N SER A 284 12.81 -16.75 14.77
CA SER A 284 12.12 -17.90 15.38
C SER A 284 10.68 -17.54 15.77
N SER A 285 9.79 -18.54 15.75
CA SER A 285 8.38 -18.37 16.17
C SER A 285 7.63 -17.29 15.38
N TYR A 286 7.76 -17.30 14.05
CA TYR A 286 7.05 -16.37 13.17
C TYR A 286 5.53 -16.63 13.20
N VAL A 287 4.78 -15.69 13.78
CA VAL A 287 3.31 -15.73 13.81
C VAL A 287 2.77 -15.37 12.43
N ARG A 288 1.64 -15.94 11.98
CA ARG A 288 1.01 -15.61 10.68
C ARG A 288 -0.40 -15.08 10.93
N TYR A 289 -0.78 -14.00 10.25
CA TYR A 289 -2.09 -13.38 10.38
C TYR A 289 -2.87 -13.62 9.09
N LYS A 290 -4.04 -14.25 9.18
CA LYS A 290 -4.85 -14.59 8.00
C LYS A 290 -5.98 -13.60 7.80
N MET A 291 -6.56 -13.13 8.91
CA MET A 291 -7.70 -12.21 8.93
C MET A 291 -7.36 -10.92 9.69
N GLU A 292 -8.16 -9.88 9.48
CA GLU A 292 -8.02 -8.61 10.20
C GLU A 292 -8.19 -8.78 11.72
N SER A 293 -9.05 -9.73 12.14
CA SER A 293 -9.28 -10.09 13.54
C SER A 293 -8.07 -10.71 14.23
N ASP A 294 -7.13 -11.26 13.45
CA ASP A 294 -5.96 -11.95 13.99
C ASP A 294 -4.83 -10.97 14.34
N LEU A 295 -4.96 -9.70 13.96
CA LEU A 295 -3.90 -8.71 14.18
C LEU A 295 -3.86 -8.29 15.66
N PRO A 296 -2.70 -8.38 16.32
CA PRO A 296 -2.55 -7.86 17.67
C PRO A 296 -2.64 -6.32 17.68
N GLU A 297 -2.97 -5.76 18.84
CA GLU A 297 -3.12 -4.31 19.04
C GLU A 297 -1.90 -3.50 18.60
N ASN A 298 -0.68 -4.06 18.72
CA ASN A 298 0.55 -3.42 18.28
C ASN A 298 0.75 -3.46 16.76
N ALA A 299 0.30 -4.53 16.08
CA ALA A 299 0.50 -4.68 14.65
C ALA A 299 -0.56 -3.95 13.82
N ARG A 300 -1.79 -3.83 14.34
CA ARG A 300 -2.89 -3.19 13.62
C ARG A 300 -2.58 -1.76 13.16
N PRO A 301 -2.05 -0.85 14.00
CA PRO A 301 -1.65 0.49 13.56
C PRO A 301 -0.58 0.47 12.46
N PHE A 302 0.34 -0.49 12.50
CA PHE A 302 1.35 -0.65 11.46
C PHE A 302 0.76 -1.09 10.12
N TYR A 303 -0.16 -2.04 10.12
CA TYR A 303 -0.83 -2.46 8.88
C TYR A 303 -1.75 -1.36 8.34
N GLU A 304 -2.46 -0.62 9.20
CA GLU A 304 -3.33 0.50 8.79
C GLU A 304 -2.53 1.63 8.13
N THR A 305 -1.40 2.02 8.72
CA THR A 305 -0.51 3.04 8.13
C THR A 305 0.13 2.55 6.83
N ALA A 306 0.62 1.31 6.77
CA ALA A 306 1.15 0.71 5.55
C ALA A 306 0.10 0.66 4.42
N ALA A 307 -1.15 0.33 4.77
CA ALA A 307 -2.27 0.32 3.83
C ALA A 307 -2.61 1.75 3.34
N LYS A 308 -2.60 2.74 4.23
CA LYS A 308 -2.79 4.17 3.91
C LYS A 308 -1.72 4.69 2.95
N VAL A 309 -0.45 4.37 3.19
CA VAL A 309 0.69 4.81 2.35
C VAL A 309 0.57 4.31 0.91
N VAL A 310 0.14 3.07 0.70
CA VAL A 310 -0.02 2.50 -0.66
C VAL A 310 -1.38 2.82 -1.27
N GLY A 311 -2.37 3.17 -0.45
CA GLY A 311 -3.74 3.41 -0.91
C GLY A 311 -4.52 2.11 -1.15
N VAL A 312 -4.50 1.20 -0.17
CA VAL A 312 -5.30 -0.03 -0.19
C VAL A 312 -6.06 -0.20 1.13
N SER A 313 -7.09 -1.04 1.16
CA SER A 313 -7.74 -1.39 2.43
C SER A 313 -6.87 -2.31 3.28
N LEU A 314 -7.11 -2.28 4.60
CA LEU A 314 -6.46 -3.19 5.56
C LEU A 314 -6.65 -4.66 5.14
N SER A 315 -7.86 -5.04 4.76
CA SER A 315 -8.20 -6.40 4.32
C SER A 315 -7.37 -6.86 3.12
N THR A 316 -7.21 -5.98 2.12
CA THR A 316 -6.42 -6.26 0.92
C THR A 316 -4.96 -6.48 1.29
N LEU A 317 -4.39 -5.65 2.18
CA LEU A 317 -3.01 -5.80 2.63
C LEU A 317 -2.78 -7.09 3.43
N VAL A 318 -3.64 -7.41 4.40
CA VAL A 318 -3.55 -8.65 5.20
C VAL A 318 -3.65 -9.88 4.29
N ARG A 319 -4.55 -9.83 3.30
CA ARG A 319 -4.69 -10.90 2.30
C ARG A 319 -3.45 -11.02 1.40
N ALA A 320 -2.84 -9.91 0.99
CA ALA A 320 -1.62 -9.92 0.20
C ALA A 320 -0.46 -10.54 1.01
N VAL A 321 -0.26 -10.08 2.24
CA VAL A 321 0.77 -10.59 3.14
C VAL A 321 0.61 -12.09 3.40
N SER A 322 -0.60 -12.55 3.76
CA SER A 322 -0.84 -13.98 4.01
C SER A 322 -0.57 -14.86 2.77
N GLN A 323 -0.90 -14.38 1.57
CA GLN A 323 -0.59 -15.07 0.31
C GLN A 323 0.92 -15.15 0.04
N ALA A 324 1.67 -14.08 0.30
CA ALA A 324 3.12 -14.07 0.15
C ALA A 324 3.80 -14.96 1.20
N GLU A 325 3.35 -14.92 2.46
CA GLU A 325 3.83 -15.81 3.52
C GLU A 325 3.59 -17.28 3.20
N TYR A 326 2.44 -17.61 2.59
CA TYR A 326 2.16 -18.97 2.13
C TYR A 326 3.12 -19.42 1.03
N LYS A 327 3.48 -18.54 0.09
CA LYS A 327 4.52 -18.84 -0.91
C LYS A 327 5.88 -19.12 -0.28
N ILE A 328 6.30 -18.32 0.71
CA ILE A 328 7.55 -18.56 1.45
C ILE A 328 7.50 -19.91 2.16
N MET A 329 6.38 -20.23 2.82
CA MET A 329 6.21 -21.51 3.51
C MET A 329 6.34 -22.69 2.54
N ARG A 330 5.68 -22.61 1.38
CA ARG A 330 5.77 -23.64 0.35
C ARG A 330 7.20 -23.80 -0.16
N TRP A 331 7.88 -22.68 -0.44
CA TRP A 331 9.28 -22.70 -0.84
C TRP A 331 10.17 -23.38 0.21
N LEU A 332 9.96 -23.08 1.49
CA LEU A 332 10.73 -23.67 2.58
C LEU A 332 10.42 -25.16 2.78
N GLU A 333 9.18 -25.58 2.55
CA GLU A 333 8.80 -27.00 2.54
C GLU A 333 9.44 -27.76 1.37
N ASP A 334 9.46 -27.15 0.18
CA ASP A 334 10.09 -27.74 -1.00
C ASP A 334 11.62 -27.84 -0.84
N GLN A 335 12.26 -26.85 -0.19
CA GLN A 335 13.68 -26.92 0.20
C GLN A 335 13.93 -28.08 1.17
N ARG A 336 13.14 -28.21 2.25
CA ARG A 336 13.30 -29.30 3.23
C ARG A 336 13.07 -30.68 2.60
N ARG A 337 12.11 -30.80 1.67
CA ARG A 337 11.93 -32.03 0.88
C ARG A 337 13.15 -32.33 0.02
N THR A 338 13.70 -31.31 -0.63
CA THR A 338 14.90 -31.47 -1.47
C THR A 338 16.11 -31.87 -0.62
N GLU A 339 16.26 -31.36 0.60
CA GLU A 339 17.32 -31.78 1.52
C GLU A 339 17.14 -33.23 1.99
N LEU A 340 15.91 -33.62 2.36
CA LEU A 340 15.61 -34.98 2.82
C LEU A 340 15.70 -36.05 1.71
N TYR A 341 15.22 -35.73 0.50
CA TYR A 341 15.20 -36.66 -0.64
C TYR A 341 16.41 -36.51 -1.57
N GLY A 342 17.08 -35.35 -1.57
CA GLY A 342 18.32 -35.12 -2.32
C GLY A 342 19.49 -35.90 -1.74
N ASP A 343 19.56 -36.07 -0.42
CA ASP A 343 20.56 -36.93 0.22
C ASP A 343 20.29 -38.43 0.00
N ALA A 344 19.02 -38.80 -0.25
CA ALA A 344 18.63 -40.17 -0.62
C ALA A 344 18.87 -40.51 -2.10
N SER A 345 19.14 -39.52 -2.96
CA SER A 345 19.41 -39.73 -4.39
C SER A 345 20.82 -40.25 -4.70
N GLY A 346 21.64 -40.49 -3.66
CA GLY A 346 22.88 -41.26 -3.73
C GLY A 346 22.71 -42.78 -3.59
N MET A 347 21.49 -43.29 -3.39
CA MET A 347 21.20 -44.73 -3.43
C MET A 347 20.45 -45.08 -4.71
N GLU A 348 21.13 -45.87 -5.54
CA GLU A 348 20.76 -46.30 -6.88
C GLU A 348 19.27 -46.62 -7.05
N PHE A 349 18.63 -45.95 -8.01
CA PHE A 349 17.49 -46.50 -8.72
C PHE A 349 17.97 -47.72 -9.52
N ALA A 350 17.88 -48.91 -8.93
CA ALA A 350 17.86 -50.14 -9.71
C ALA A 350 16.61 -50.10 -10.59
N LYS A 351 16.84 -49.87 -11.89
CA LYS A 351 15.88 -50.15 -12.97
C LYS A 351 15.32 -51.55 -12.75
N PHE A 352 14.02 -51.65 -12.47
CA PHE A 352 13.28 -52.86 -12.73
C PHE A 352 12.64 -52.72 -14.11
N ASP A 353 13.38 -53.21 -15.09
CA ASP A 353 12.86 -53.54 -16.42
C ASP A 353 12.25 -54.93 -16.31
N SER A 354 10.99 -55.10 -16.69
CA SER A 354 10.37 -56.40 -16.91
C SER A 354 9.30 -56.25 -17.97
N SER A 355 9.76 -56.19 -19.22
CA SER A 355 9.02 -56.71 -20.36
C SER A 355 9.05 -58.24 -20.33
N ASP A 356 7.87 -58.86 -20.41
CA ASP A 356 7.55 -60.10 -21.15
C ASP A 356 6.04 -60.33 -20.91
N ASP A 357 5.20 -59.96 -21.87
CA ASP A 357 4.76 -60.79 -23.01
C ASP A 357 3.97 -62.02 -22.55
N MET A 358 2.69 -62.08 -22.93
CA MET A 358 1.92 -63.29 -23.23
C MET A 358 0.49 -62.89 -23.64
N GLY A 359 0.22 -62.97 -24.95
CA GLY A 359 -0.99 -63.63 -25.46
C GLY A 359 -2.17 -62.73 -25.88
N GLU A 360 -2.25 -62.48 -27.18
CA GLU A 360 -3.51 -62.27 -27.90
C GLU A 360 -4.51 -63.41 -27.61
N GLN A 361 -5.76 -63.08 -27.33
CA GLN A 361 -6.89 -63.88 -27.80
C GLN A 361 -8.07 -62.99 -28.17
N ASP A 362 -8.23 -62.94 -29.48
CA ASP A 362 -9.35 -62.59 -30.33
C ASP A 362 -10.74 -62.86 -29.73
N MET A 363 -11.71 -61.98 -30.03
CA MET A 363 -13.15 -62.25 -30.23
C MET A 363 -13.90 -60.92 -30.44
N THR A 364 -13.85 -60.40 -31.67
CA THR A 364 -15.01 -59.79 -32.34
C THR A 364 -15.95 -60.95 -32.74
N ASP A 365 -17.27 -60.90 -32.81
CA ASP A 365 -18.24 -59.89 -33.24
C ASP A 365 -19.64 -60.32 -32.75
N SER A 366 -20.60 -59.40 -32.77
CA SER A 366 -21.92 -59.53 -33.45
C SER A 366 -23.06 -58.87 -32.66
N ASP A 367 -23.41 -57.67 -33.12
CA ASP A 367 -24.73 -57.18 -33.55
C ASP A 367 -26.03 -57.43 -32.76
N ASP A 368 -26.73 -56.30 -32.63
CA ASP A 368 -28.17 -56.05 -32.80
C ASP A 368 -29.22 -56.81 -31.99
N SER A 369 -30.11 -56.05 -31.33
CA SER A 369 -31.57 -56.12 -31.58
C SER A 369 -32.39 -55.17 -30.68
N PHE A 370 -33.08 -54.25 -31.36
CA PHE A 370 -34.37 -53.57 -31.08
C PHE A 370 -34.54 -52.56 -29.93
#